data_AF-A0A6M0ETD2-F1
#
_entry.id   AF-A0A6M0ETD2-F1
#
_cell.length_a   1.000
_cell.length_b   1.000
_cell.length_c   1.000
_cell.angle_alpha   90.00
_cell.angle_beta   90.00
_cell.angle_gamma   90.00
#
_symmetry.space_group_name_H-M   'P 1'
#
loop_
_entity.id
_entity.type
_entity.pdbx_description
1 polymer ?
#
loop_
_entity_poly.entity_id
_entity_poly.type
_entity_poly.pdbx_seq_one_letter_code
_entity_poly.pdbx_strand_id
1 'polypeptide(L)'
;MLSEIVRPLVRTQIRLLANTKATRSTLVSTIAQWLSYLGVRAVVTNVNTNSDQIHVSLSVCKPHSCDIVDWQKIINNLNQSPQKSSASKLTYLDMNPKQQSKLQRLLAYVIQVGTPDKNVDWETLYPQLQDISLDENMLLGIKSALKVPQSLDQLMEGIEPELAAIALPFAVSISFLDRHVNPHEDRTITALFNAMK
;
A
#
# COMPACT_ATOMS: atom_id res chain seq x y z
N MET A 1 -3.29 9.20 17.00
CA MET A 1 -4.62 9.34 17.62
C MET A 1 -5.66 8.39 17.01
N LEU A 2 -5.81 8.30 15.68
CA LEU A 2 -6.71 7.32 15.01
C LEU A 2 -6.38 5.84 15.33
N SER A 3 -5.11 5.47 15.31
CA SER A 3 -4.61 4.12 15.63
C SER A 3 -4.92 3.63 17.06
N GLU A 4 -4.93 4.53 18.05
CA GLU A 4 -5.20 4.19 19.45
C GLU A 4 -6.70 3.98 19.73
N ILE A 5 -7.57 4.51 18.87
CA ILE A 5 -9.02 4.31 18.97
C ILE A 5 -9.45 3.15 18.06
N VAL A 6 -8.90 3.08 16.84
CA VAL A 6 -9.27 2.08 15.84
C VAL A 6 -8.76 0.69 16.20
N ARG A 7 -7.52 0.52 16.72
CA ARG A 7 -7.01 -0.82 17.06
C ARG A 7 -7.78 -1.50 18.22
N PRO A 8 -8.09 -0.83 19.35
CA PRO A 8 -8.94 -1.42 20.38
C PRO A 8 -10.36 -1.71 19.90
N LEU A 9 -10.91 -0.85 19.03
CA LEU A 9 -12.24 -1.05 18.45
C LEU A 9 -12.28 -2.26 17.51
N VAL A 10 -11.29 -2.39 16.62
CA VAL A 10 -11.11 -3.57 15.76
C VAL A 10 -10.89 -4.82 16.60
N ARG A 11 -10.04 -4.77 17.64
CA ARG A 11 -9.81 -5.91 18.55
C ARG A 11 -11.08 -6.34 19.28
N THR A 12 -11.90 -5.37 19.70
CA THR A 12 -13.18 -5.62 20.35
C THR A 12 -14.16 -6.26 19.37
N GLN A 13 -14.24 -5.75 18.14
CA GLN A 13 -15.08 -6.31 17.08
C GLN A 13 -14.65 -7.72 16.66
N ILE A 14 -13.34 -8.00 16.56
CA ILE A 14 -12.81 -9.35 16.31
C ILE A 14 -13.19 -10.31 17.44
N ARG A 15 -13.06 -9.88 18.70
CA ARG A 15 -13.48 -10.69 19.87
C ARG A 15 -14.98 -10.94 19.90
N LEU A 16 -15.78 -9.95 19.52
CA LEU A 16 -17.23 -10.12 19.38
C LEU A 16 -17.56 -11.13 18.27
N LEU A 17 -16.89 -11.04 17.12
CA LEU A 17 -17.05 -11.99 16.02
C LEU A 17 -16.70 -13.42 16.43
N ALA A 18 -15.60 -13.60 17.17
CA ALA A 18 -15.19 -14.91 17.69
C ALA A 18 -16.22 -15.54 18.68
N ASN A 19 -16.97 -14.70 19.40
CA ASN A 19 -17.93 -15.14 20.41
C ASN A 19 -19.38 -15.21 19.90
N THR A 20 -19.66 -14.86 18.64
CA THR A 20 -21.03 -14.79 18.10
C THR A 20 -21.29 -15.91 17.09
N LYS A 21 -22.44 -16.59 17.19
CA LYS A 21 -22.86 -17.66 16.25
C LYS A 21 -23.24 -17.15 14.84
N ALA A 22 -23.43 -15.83 14.69
CA ALA A 22 -23.73 -15.14 13.44
C ALA A 22 -22.48 -14.49 12.81
N THR A 23 -21.31 -15.16 12.92
CA THR A 23 -20.00 -14.60 12.54
C THR A 23 -19.98 -14.07 11.10
N ARG A 24 -20.63 -14.75 10.15
CA ARG A 24 -20.57 -14.39 8.73
C ARG A 24 -21.27 -13.06 8.41
N SER A 25 -22.50 -12.86 8.87
CA SER A 25 -23.26 -11.63 8.58
C SER A 25 -22.69 -10.42 9.32
N THR A 26 -22.24 -10.60 10.56
CA THR A 26 -21.59 -9.54 11.34
C THR A 26 -20.21 -9.17 10.76
N LEU A 27 -19.45 -10.14 10.26
CA LEU A 27 -18.15 -9.86 9.61
C LEU A 27 -18.35 -9.09 8.30
N VAL A 28 -19.35 -9.48 7.51
CA VAL A 28 -19.73 -8.78 6.28
C VAL A 28 -20.08 -7.30 6.55
N SER A 29 -20.96 -7.03 7.52
CA SER A 29 -21.35 -5.65 7.83
C SER A 29 -20.20 -4.83 8.39
N THR A 30 -19.36 -5.44 9.23
CA THR A 30 -18.21 -4.76 9.85
C THR A 30 -17.18 -4.33 8.81
N ILE A 31 -16.82 -5.21 7.85
CA ILE A 31 -15.87 -4.88 6.78
C ILE A 31 -16.41 -3.76 5.89
N ALA A 32 -17.68 -3.85 5.48
CA ALA A 32 -18.31 -2.81 4.67
C ALA A 32 -18.33 -1.45 5.40
N GLN A 33 -18.60 -1.47 6.72
CA GLN A 33 -18.62 -0.27 7.55
C GLN A 33 -17.22 0.35 7.70
N TRP A 34 -16.17 -0.46 7.89
CA TRP A 34 -14.79 0.05 7.95
C TRP A 34 -14.38 0.75 6.65
N LEU A 35 -14.70 0.15 5.49
CA LEU A 35 -14.44 0.78 4.20
C LEU A 35 -15.24 2.09 4.03
N SER A 36 -16.46 2.16 4.58
CA SER A 36 -17.26 3.38 4.55
C SER A 36 -16.61 4.55 5.31
N TYR A 37 -15.89 4.28 6.40
CA TYR A 37 -15.14 5.30 7.14
C TYR A 37 -13.98 5.89 6.32
N LEU A 38 -13.49 5.14 5.34
CA LEU A 38 -12.49 5.59 4.37
C LEU A 38 -13.13 6.27 3.14
N GLY A 39 -14.44 6.53 3.16
CA GLY A 39 -15.17 7.13 2.03
C GLY A 39 -15.39 6.18 0.85
N VAL A 40 -15.22 4.87 1.08
CA VAL A 40 -15.36 3.82 0.06
C VAL A 40 -16.59 2.99 0.39
N ARG A 41 -17.62 3.05 -0.47
CA ARG A 41 -18.78 2.15 -0.33
C ARG A 41 -18.43 0.80 -0.95
N ALA A 42 -18.48 -0.26 -0.14
CA ALA A 42 -18.22 -1.62 -0.59
C ALA A 42 -19.32 -2.58 -0.14
N VAL A 43 -19.58 -3.59 -0.97
CA VAL A 43 -20.49 -4.70 -0.67
C VAL A 43 -19.66 -5.97 -0.64
N VAL A 44 -19.71 -6.72 0.47
CA VAL A 44 -19.06 -8.02 0.56
C VAL A 44 -19.93 -9.03 -0.19
N THR A 45 -19.42 -9.59 -1.28
CA THR A 45 -20.15 -10.52 -2.15
C THR A 45 -19.91 -11.98 -1.76
N ASN A 46 -18.76 -12.30 -1.19
CA ASN A 46 -18.47 -13.64 -0.69
C ASN A 46 -17.52 -13.61 0.50
N VAL A 47 -17.71 -14.55 1.43
CA VAL A 47 -16.81 -14.81 2.56
C VAL A 47 -16.65 -16.31 2.66
N ASN A 48 -15.43 -16.80 2.44
CA ASN A 48 -15.07 -18.21 2.52
C ASN A 48 -13.88 -18.39 3.45
N THR A 49 -13.83 -19.51 4.16
CA THR A 49 -12.67 -19.91 4.94
C THR A 49 -11.85 -20.92 4.14
N ASN A 50 -10.56 -20.69 3.99
CA ASN A 50 -9.64 -21.67 3.42
C ASN A 50 -8.46 -21.84 4.38
N SER A 51 -8.34 -23.02 4.99
CA SER A 51 -7.36 -23.32 6.03
C SER A 51 -7.41 -22.29 7.18
N ASP A 52 -6.34 -21.54 7.39
CA ASP A 52 -6.17 -20.51 8.44
C ASP A 52 -6.51 -19.09 7.95
N GLN A 53 -7.14 -18.96 6.78
CA GLN A 53 -7.43 -17.66 6.15
C GLN A 53 -8.92 -17.47 5.85
N ILE A 54 -9.38 -16.23 6.00
CA ILE A 54 -10.71 -15.78 5.56
C ILE A 54 -10.53 -15.04 4.24
N HIS A 55 -11.06 -15.61 3.15
CA HIS A 55 -11.15 -14.95 1.87
C HIS A 55 -12.43 -14.12 1.79
N VAL A 56 -12.28 -12.85 1.43
CA VAL A 56 -13.37 -11.91 1.27
C VAL A 56 -13.37 -11.38 -0.16
N SER A 57 -14.50 -11.51 -0.85
CA SER A 57 -14.73 -10.87 -2.15
C SER A 57 -15.57 -9.62 -1.95
N LEU A 58 -15.17 -8.53 -2.60
CA LEU A 58 -15.75 -7.20 -2.42
C LEU A 58 -16.12 -6.64 -3.79
N SER A 59 -17.28 -5.99 -3.88
CA SER A 59 -17.62 -5.07 -4.96
C SER A 59 -17.54 -3.64 -4.42
N VAL A 60 -16.72 -2.82 -5.07
CA VAL A 60 -16.42 -1.46 -4.61
C VAL A 60 -17.06 -0.45 -5.55
N CYS A 61 -17.77 0.53 -4.97
CA CYS A 61 -18.31 1.66 -5.71
C CYS A 61 -17.27 2.78 -5.81
N LYS A 62 -17.51 3.77 -6.69
CA LYS A 62 -16.69 4.97 -6.81
C LYS A 62 -16.49 5.62 -5.43
N PRO A 63 -15.23 5.84 -4.98
CA PRO A 63 -14.96 6.61 -3.78
C PRO A 63 -15.52 8.05 -3.86
N HIS A 64 -15.87 8.64 -2.72
CA HIS A 64 -16.43 10.00 -2.69
C HIS A 64 -15.46 11.05 -3.25
N SER A 65 -14.15 10.90 -3.04
CA SER A 65 -13.10 11.83 -3.46
C SER A 65 -12.61 11.66 -4.91
N CYS A 66 -13.08 10.63 -5.62
CA CYS A 66 -12.63 10.33 -6.99
C CYS A 66 -13.56 10.97 -8.03
N ASP A 67 -13.00 11.57 -9.08
CA ASP A 67 -13.77 12.08 -10.22
C ASP A 67 -14.45 10.92 -10.97
N ILE A 68 -15.64 11.17 -11.51
CA ILE A 68 -16.37 10.21 -12.34
C ILE A 68 -15.61 9.87 -13.62
N VAL A 69 -14.87 10.83 -14.20
CA VAL A 69 -14.10 10.62 -15.44
C VAL A 69 -12.97 9.62 -15.20
N ASP A 70 -12.19 9.83 -14.13
CA ASP A 70 -11.11 8.92 -13.75
C ASP A 70 -11.66 7.54 -13.38
N TRP A 71 -12.78 7.49 -12.64
CA TRP A 71 -13.42 6.24 -12.28
C TRP A 71 -13.89 5.43 -13.50
N GLN A 72 -14.49 6.09 -14.49
CA GLN A 72 -14.90 5.46 -15.74
C GLN A 72 -13.67 4.96 -16.53
N LYS A 73 -12.58 5.74 -16.55
CA LYS A 73 -11.33 5.33 -17.18
C LYS A 73 -10.76 4.07 -16.51
N ILE A 74 -10.77 4.00 -15.17
CA ILE A 74 -10.37 2.80 -14.43
C ILE A 74 -11.23 1.59 -14.81
N ILE A 75 -12.56 1.72 -14.81
CA ILE A 75 -13.47 0.63 -15.19
C ILE A 75 -13.21 0.17 -16.62
N ASN A 76 -13.06 1.11 -17.56
CA ASN A 76 -12.81 0.79 -18.96
C ASN A 76 -11.48 0.05 -19.12
N ASN A 77 -10.42 0.50 -18.45
CA ASN A 77 -9.12 -0.16 -18.45
C ASN A 77 -9.20 -1.59 -17.88
N LEU A 78 -9.95 -1.79 -16.78
CA LEU A 78 -10.14 -3.11 -16.19
C LEU A 78 -10.93 -4.06 -17.11
N ASN A 79 -11.95 -3.55 -17.81
CA ASN A 79 -12.76 -4.34 -18.75
C ASN A 79 -12.02 -4.68 -20.04
N GLN A 80 -11.11 -3.81 -20.48
CA GLN A 80 -10.28 -4.02 -21.66
C GLN A 80 -9.05 -4.90 -21.37
N SER A 81 -8.63 -5.00 -20.11
CA SER A 81 -7.60 -5.94 -19.69
C SER A 81 -8.15 -7.37 -19.78
N PRO A 82 -7.57 -8.25 -20.63
CA PRO A 82 -8.02 -9.63 -20.70
C PRO A 82 -7.92 -10.27 -19.32
N GLN A 83 -8.98 -10.95 -18.86
CA GLN A 83 -8.97 -11.72 -17.61
C GLN A 83 -7.92 -12.86 -17.57
N LYS A 84 -7.24 -13.10 -18.70
CA LYS A 84 -6.13 -14.04 -18.91
C LYS A 84 -4.85 -13.35 -19.40
N SER A 85 -4.66 -12.06 -19.14
CA SER A 85 -3.33 -11.50 -19.26
C SER A 85 -2.61 -11.72 -17.92
N SER A 86 -1.72 -12.71 -17.94
CA SER A 86 -0.36 -12.54 -17.45
C SER A 86 0.35 -11.39 -18.19
N ALA A 87 -0.34 -10.26 -18.38
CA ALA A 87 0.31 -8.99 -18.62
C ALA A 87 0.87 -8.66 -17.26
N SER A 88 2.18 -8.82 -17.16
CA SER A 88 3.02 -8.29 -16.11
C SER A 88 2.38 -7.05 -15.48
N LYS A 89 1.63 -7.24 -14.37
CA LYS A 89 1.98 -6.43 -13.21
C LYS A 89 3.49 -6.55 -13.18
N LEU A 90 4.23 -5.46 -13.30
CA LEU A 90 5.63 -5.47 -12.90
C LEU A 90 5.60 -5.83 -11.42
N THR A 91 5.46 -7.12 -11.14
CA THR A 91 5.73 -7.70 -9.85
C THR A 91 7.21 -7.44 -9.69
N TYR A 92 7.65 -7.17 -8.47
CA TYR A 92 9.06 -6.95 -8.22
C TYR A 92 9.97 -8.00 -8.90
N LEU A 93 9.48 -9.24 -9.04
CA LEU A 93 10.14 -10.35 -9.74
C LEU A 93 10.27 -10.19 -11.27
N ASP A 94 9.37 -9.45 -11.92
CA ASP A 94 9.34 -9.22 -13.36
C ASP A 94 10.18 -7.98 -13.76
N MET A 95 10.58 -7.17 -12.78
CA MET A 95 11.45 -6.01 -12.99
C MET A 95 12.87 -6.45 -13.35
N ASN A 96 13.50 -5.71 -14.26
CA ASN A 96 14.93 -5.90 -14.48
C ASN A 96 15.74 -5.43 -13.25
N PRO A 97 16.98 -5.89 -13.07
CA PRO A 97 17.78 -5.56 -11.88
C PRO A 97 17.98 -4.05 -11.66
N LYS A 98 17.98 -3.23 -12.72
CA LYS A 98 18.09 -1.77 -12.62
C LYS A 98 16.82 -1.15 -12.05
N GLN A 99 15.64 -1.59 -12.51
CA GLN A 99 14.34 -1.17 -12.01
C GLN A 99 14.15 -1.59 -10.54
N GLN A 100 14.51 -2.84 -10.18
CA GLN A 100 14.48 -3.31 -8.80
C GLN A 100 15.36 -2.45 -7.90
N SER A 101 16.61 -2.22 -8.31
CA SER A 101 17.55 -1.39 -7.54
C SER A 101 17.03 0.04 -7.40
N LYS A 102 16.47 0.62 -8.47
CA LYS A 102 15.89 1.98 -8.44
C LYS A 102 14.70 2.07 -7.49
N LEU A 103 13.80 1.08 -7.50
CA LEU A 103 12.68 1.01 -6.56
C LEU A 103 13.15 0.89 -5.11
N GLN A 104 14.04 -0.06 -4.81
CA GLN A 104 14.61 -0.24 -3.47
C GLN A 104 15.26 1.04 -2.95
N ARG A 105 16.00 1.72 -3.84
CA ARG A 105 16.66 2.98 -3.58
C ARG A 105 15.66 4.10 -3.29
N LEU A 106 14.57 4.17 -4.03
CA LEU A 106 13.50 5.13 -3.82
C LEU A 106 12.79 4.90 -2.48
N LEU A 107 12.46 3.66 -2.15
CA LEU A 107 11.84 3.32 -0.85
C LEU A 107 12.80 3.58 0.32
N ALA A 108 14.08 3.28 0.16
CA ALA A 108 15.11 3.63 1.15
C ALA A 108 15.23 5.15 1.35
N TYR A 109 15.14 5.93 0.27
CA TYR A 109 15.12 7.39 0.37
C TYR A 109 13.90 7.88 1.17
N VAL A 110 12.69 7.36 0.89
CA VAL A 110 11.48 7.71 1.66
C VAL A 110 11.69 7.45 3.15
N ILE A 111 12.25 6.29 3.51
CA ILE A 111 12.56 5.96 4.93
C ILE A 111 13.57 6.95 5.53
N GLN A 112 14.63 7.29 4.80
CA GLN A 112 15.67 8.22 5.27
C GLN A 112 15.08 9.61 5.52
N VAL A 113 14.27 10.13 4.59
CA VAL A 113 13.66 11.46 4.75
C VAL A 113 12.51 11.48 5.75
N GLY A 114 11.92 10.33 6.07
CA GLY A 114 10.99 10.16 7.19
C GLY A 114 11.64 10.43 8.56
N THR A 115 12.94 10.15 8.67
CA THR A 115 13.70 10.28 9.93
C THR A 115 15.01 11.06 9.74
N PRO A 116 14.95 12.35 9.33
CA PRO A 116 16.14 13.10 8.91
C PRO A 116 17.17 13.30 10.03
N ASP A 117 16.73 13.32 11.29
CA ASP A 117 17.57 13.58 12.47
C ASP A 117 17.99 12.31 13.23
N LYS A 118 17.62 11.12 12.74
CA LYS A 118 17.93 9.84 13.42
C LYS A 118 18.50 8.83 12.44
N ASN A 119 19.50 8.07 12.88
CA ASN A 119 19.88 6.86 12.15
C ASN A 119 18.71 5.88 12.14
N VAL A 120 18.34 5.41 10.96
CA VAL A 120 17.27 4.44 10.75
C VAL A 120 17.64 3.14 11.47
N ASP A 121 16.90 2.80 12.53
CA ASP A 121 17.06 1.53 13.24
C ASP A 121 16.32 0.41 12.50
N TRP A 122 17.09 -0.36 11.72
CA TRP A 122 16.57 -1.44 10.89
C TRP A 122 15.83 -2.51 11.69
N GLU A 123 16.27 -2.82 12.92
CA GLU A 123 15.66 -3.90 13.72
C GLU A 123 14.23 -3.55 14.14
N THR A 124 13.95 -2.26 14.35
CA THR A 124 12.59 -1.77 14.66
C THR A 124 11.73 -1.56 13.42
N LEU A 125 12.36 -1.24 12.28
CA LEU A 125 11.68 -0.96 11.03
C LEU A 125 11.28 -2.24 10.28
N TYR A 126 12.11 -3.28 10.33
CA TYR A 126 11.92 -4.51 9.58
C TYR A 126 10.54 -5.17 9.78
N PRO A 127 10.05 -5.37 11.03
CA PRO A 127 8.72 -5.97 11.24
C PRO A 127 7.60 -5.12 10.63
N GLN A 128 7.73 -3.78 10.66
CA GLN A 128 6.72 -2.85 10.14
C GLN A 128 6.69 -2.86 8.61
N LEU A 129 7.84 -3.03 7.96
CA LEU A 129 7.92 -3.17 6.51
C LEU A 129 7.40 -4.52 6.02
N GLN A 130 7.58 -5.57 6.82
CA GLN A 130 7.02 -6.90 6.53
C GLN A 130 5.49 -6.88 6.55
N ASP A 131 4.87 -6.13 7.48
CA ASP A 131 3.41 -5.94 7.53
C ASP A 131 2.85 -5.24 6.27
N ILE A 132 3.68 -4.48 5.53
CA ILE A 132 3.30 -3.82 4.27
C ILE A 132 3.42 -4.78 3.05
N SER A 133 3.64 -6.07 3.30
CA SER A 133 3.75 -7.12 2.25
C SER A 133 4.91 -6.90 1.28
N LEU A 134 6.01 -6.32 1.78
CA LEU A 134 7.27 -6.22 1.03
C LEU A 134 7.99 -7.58 1.06
N ASP A 135 8.35 -8.09 -0.12
CA ASP A 135 9.11 -9.35 -0.26
C ASP A 135 10.50 -9.24 0.39
N GLU A 136 11.03 -10.36 0.88
CA GLU A 136 12.31 -10.42 1.58
C GLU A 136 13.48 -9.93 0.72
N ASN A 137 13.46 -10.19 -0.59
CA ASN A 137 14.49 -9.67 -1.50
C ASN A 137 14.43 -8.14 -1.62
N MET A 138 13.23 -7.56 -1.60
CA MET A 138 13.06 -6.12 -1.62
C MET A 138 13.55 -5.50 -0.31
N LEU A 139 13.25 -6.12 0.84
CA LEU A 139 13.72 -5.68 2.16
C LEU A 139 15.25 -5.66 2.25
N LEU A 140 15.93 -6.70 1.78
CA LEU A 140 17.41 -6.75 1.75
C LEU A 140 18.01 -5.66 0.85
N GLY A 141 17.37 -5.39 -0.28
CA GLY A 141 17.75 -4.31 -1.18
C GLY A 141 17.60 -2.93 -0.55
N ILE A 142 16.47 -2.69 0.12
CA ILE A 142 16.22 -1.46 0.88
C ILE A 142 17.27 -1.30 1.99
N LYS A 143 17.54 -2.35 2.78
CA LYS A 143 18.58 -2.32 3.83
C LYS A 143 19.95 -1.91 3.29
N SER A 144 20.29 -2.40 2.11
CA SER A 144 21.55 -2.08 1.44
C SER A 144 21.56 -0.62 0.95
N ALA A 145 20.45 -0.17 0.36
CA ALA A 145 20.29 1.18 -0.15
C ALA A 145 20.22 2.26 0.96
N LEU A 146 19.76 1.91 2.16
CA LEU A 146 19.74 2.80 3.34
C LEU A 146 21.14 3.25 3.78
N LYS A 147 22.19 2.49 3.45
CA LYS A 147 23.58 2.83 3.78
C LYS A 147 24.16 3.92 2.89
N VAL A 148 23.51 4.23 1.77
CA VAL A 148 23.99 5.18 0.77
C VAL A 148 23.10 6.43 0.83
N PRO A 149 23.68 7.63 0.96
CA PRO A 149 22.92 8.87 0.82
C PRO A 149 22.32 8.97 -0.59
N GLN A 150 21.04 9.30 -0.68
CA GLN A 150 20.35 9.38 -1.97
C GLN A 150 19.77 10.78 -2.18
N SER A 151 19.69 11.19 -3.44
CA SER A 151 19.05 12.44 -3.84
C SER A 151 17.78 12.15 -4.62
N LEU A 152 16.71 12.88 -4.30
CA LEU A 152 15.43 12.74 -4.98
C LEU A 152 15.58 12.99 -6.48
N ASP A 153 16.33 14.03 -6.87
CA ASP A 153 16.50 14.41 -8.27
C ASP A 153 17.10 13.27 -9.12
N GLN A 154 18.16 12.61 -8.63
CA GLN A 154 18.77 11.47 -9.31
C GLN A 154 17.85 10.24 -9.35
N LEU A 155 17.03 10.07 -8.32
CA LEU A 155 16.09 8.95 -8.27
C LEU A 155 14.94 9.16 -9.25
N MET A 156 14.43 10.40 -9.34
CA MET A 156 13.33 10.78 -10.22
C MET A 156 13.74 10.86 -11.70
N GLU A 157 15.00 11.12 -11.99
CA GLU A 157 15.52 11.22 -13.36
C GLU A 157 15.27 9.91 -14.13
N GLY A 158 14.48 9.98 -15.22
CA GLY A 158 14.15 8.82 -16.05
C GLY A 158 13.39 7.73 -15.31
N ILE A 159 12.55 8.06 -14.31
CA ILE A 159 11.57 7.10 -13.79
C ILE A 159 10.52 6.83 -14.86
N GLU A 160 10.30 5.56 -15.15
CA GLU A 160 9.20 5.10 -15.99
C GLU A 160 7.86 5.24 -15.21
N PRO A 161 6.77 5.70 -15.86
CA PRO A 161 5.47 5.87 -15.21
C PRO A 161 4.96 4.62 -14.48
N GLU A 162 5.22 3.43 -15.02
CA GLU A 162 4.85 2.15 -14.41
C GLU A 162 5.61 1.89 -13.11
N LEU A 163 6.92 2.21 -13.08
CA LEU A 163 7.73 2.09 -11.86
C LEU A 163 7.26 3.09 -10.80
N ALA A 164 6.91 4.31 -11.20
CA ALA A 164 6.32 5.30 -10.29
C ALA A 164 4.98 4.81 -9.71
N ALA A 165 4.12 4.23 -10.54
CA ALA A 165 2.84 3.67 -10.13
C ALA A 165 2.98 2.54 -9.10
N ILE A 166 4.07 1.77 -9.17
CA ILE A 166 4.38 0.71 -8.20
C ILE A 166 5.03 1.27 -6.94
N ALA A 167 5.91 2.28 -7.06
CA ALA A 167 6.59 2.87 -5.92
C ALA A 167 5.64 3.69 -5.03
N LEU A 168 4.65 4.37 -5.62
CA LEU A 168 3.78 5.30 -4.91
C LEU A 168 3.01 4.67 -3.73
N PRO A 169 2.29 3.53 -3.88
CA PRO A 169 1.60 2.90 -2.75
C PRO A 169 2.55 2.51 -1.60
N PHE A 170 3.76 2.05 -1.92
CA PHE A 170 4.76 1.72 -0.92
C PHE A 170 5.32 2.97 -0.24
N ALA A 171 5.64 4.02 -1.01
CA ALA A 171 6.11 5.30 -0.48
C ALA A 171 5.08 5.91 0.47
N VAL A 172 3.80 5.89 0.10
CA VAL A 172 2.69 6.32 0.97
C VAL A 172 2.66 5.46 2.23
N SER A 173 2.65 4.13 2.11
CA SER A 173 2.55 3.23 3.26
C SER A 173 3.71 3.42 4.25
N ILE A 174 4.93 3.61 3.74
CA ILE A 174 6.12 3.89 4.53
C ILE A 174 6.00 5.25 5.25
N SER A 175 5.58 6.30 4.54
CA SER A 175 5.43 7.65 5.11
C SER A 175 4.33 7.74 6.18
N PHE A 176 3.48 6.72 6.29
CA PHE A 176 2.46 6.62 7.33
C PHE A 176 2.87 5.77 8.54
N LEU A 177 4.07 5.16 8.55
CA LEU A 177 4.55 4.32 9.65
C LEU A 177 4.66 5.10 10.97
N ASP A 178 5.25 6.29 10.92
CA ASP A 178 5.35 7.21 12.06
C ASP A 178 4.07 8.05 12.28
N ARG A 179 3.08 7.89 11.38
CA ARG A 179 1.77 8.54 11.36
C ARG A 179 1.84 10.04 11.10
N HIS A 180 2.93 10.54 10.54
CA HIS A 180 3.08 11.94 10.19
C HIS A 180 3.90 12.10 8.91
N VAL A 181 3.22 12.40 7.80
CA VAL A 181 3.89 12.70 6.55
C VAL A 181 4.58 14.06 6.66
N ASN A 182 5.90 14.05 6.60
CA ASN A 182 6.69 15.28 6.67
C ASN A 182 6.85 15.95 5.28
N PRO A 183 7.34 17.20 5.21
CA PRO A 183 7.46 17.91 3.92
C PRO A 183 8.36 17.24 2.88
N HIS A 184 9.34 16.44 3.28
CA HIS A 184 10.23 15.74 2.34
C HIS A 184 9.58 14.47 1.77
N GLU A 185 8.84 13.75 2.61
CA GLU A 185 8.01 12.62 2.16
C GLU A 185 6.90 13.08 1.24
N ASP A 186 6.19 14.17 1.59
CA ASP A 186 5.13 14.75 0.76
C ASP A 186 5.65 15.19 -0.62
N ARG A 187 6.84 15.80 -0.66
CA ARG A 187 7.53 16.12 -1.93
C ARG A 187 7.83 14.87 -2.75
N THR A 188 8.25 13.79 -2.11
CA THR A 188 8.57 12.52 -2.80
C THR A 188 7.31 11.87 -3.37
N ILE A 189 6.23 11.82 -2.58
CA ILE A 189 4.91 11.32 -3.00
C ILE A 189 4.38 12.15 -4.18
N THR A 190 4.47 13.48 -4.08
CA THR A 190 4.04 14.40 -5.14
C THR A 190 4.89 14.24 -6.40
N ALA A 191 6.20 14.06 -6.28
CA ALA A 191 7.10 13.83 -7.41
C ALA A 191 6.76 12.52 -8.12
N LEU A 192 6.55 11.43 -7.37
CA LEU A 192 6.10 10.14 -7.92
C LEU A 192 4.77 10.27 -8.65
N PHE A 193 3.81 10.97 -8.05
CA PHE A 193 2.50 11.20 -8.68
C PHE A 193 2.62 11.99 -9.99
N ASN A 194 3.49 13.00 -10.04
CA ASN A 194 3.72 13.78 -11.25
C ASN A 194 4.46 12.98 -12.33
N ALA A 195 5.35 12.05 -11.97
CA ALA A 195 6.05 11.19 -12.93
C ALA A 195 5.12 10.16 -13.62
N MET A 196 3.90 9.97 -13.11
CA MET A 196 2.89 9.10 -13.72
C MET A 196 2.03 9.82 -14.78
N LYS A 197 2.12 11.15 -14.87
CA LYS A 197 1.38 11.96 -15.86
C LYS A 197 2.13 12.02 -17.18
#